data_AF-A0A5M9NRJ8-F1
#
_entry.id   AF-A0A5M9NRJ8-F1
#
_cell.length_a   1.000
_cell.length_b   1.000
_cell.length_c   1.000
_cell.angle_alpha   90.00
_cell.angle_beta   90.00
_cell.angle_gamma   90.00
#
_symmetry.space_group_name_H-M   'P 1'
#
loop_
_entity.id
_entity.type
_entity.pdbx_description
1 polymer ?
#
loop_
_entity_poly.entity_id
_entity_poly.type
_entity_poly.pdbx_seq_one_letter_code
_entity_poly.pdbx_strand_id
1 'polypeptide(L)'
;MTKNKFIYIIIITVFLISVYLIHNFPQSDIKITINNITSKQINGLKIKSNAFNNDIKIKNIAERSKYTMNLIPSKKFDEGNMTMHYFDKNGNEHKIYLLGYFEKSYSGNIDVTVNSIDTNGILSVNVENNVSMSPLSRF
;
A
#
# COMPACT_ATOMS: atom_id res chain seq x y z
N MET A 1 14.76 20.71 -46.51
CA MET A 1 13.97 21.27 -45.38
C MET A 1 14.71 22.47 -44.83
N THR A 2 14.10 23.65 -44.78
CA THR A 2 14.72 24.83 -44.16
C THR A 2 14.93 24.55 -42.67
N LYS A 3 16.11 24.86 -42.11
CA LYS A 3 16.50 24.60 -40.70
C LYS A 3 15.38 24.85 -39.68
N ASN A 4 14.56 25.88 -39.93
CA ASN A 4 13.46 26.30 -39.08
C ASN A 4 12.36 25.22 -38.96
N LYS A 5 12.05 24.45 -40.02
CA LYS A 5 11.06 23.37 -39.98
C LYS A 5 11.51 22.17 -39.13
N PHE A 6 12.81 21.92 -39.05
CA PHE A 6 13.36 20.83 -38.23
C PHE A 6 13.28 21.16 -36.73
N ILE A 7 13.47 22.43 -36.36
CA ILE A 7 13.33 22.93 -34.98
C ILE A 7 11.90 22.72 -34.46
N TYR A 8 10.87 23.03 -35.26
CA TYR A 8 9.47 22.83 -34.83
C TYR A 8 9.13 21.36 -34.59
N ILE A 9 9.66 20.43 -35.41
CA ILE A 9 9.45 18.99 -35.22
C ILE A 9 10.08 18.52 -33.90
N ILE A 10 11.28 19.00 -33.57
CA ILE A 10 11.94 18.69 -32.29
C ILE A 10 11.11 19.20 -31.11
N ILE A 11 10.64 20.45 -31.15
CA ILE A 11 9.82 21.02 -30.07
C ILE A 11 8.55 20.21 -29.85
N ILE A 12 7.82 19.87 -30.92
CA ILE A 12 6.60 19.05 -30.83
C ILE A 12 6.91 17.66 -30.26
N THR A 13 8.01 17.05 -30.69
CA THR A 13 8.40 15.71 -30.22
C THR A 13 8.74 15.74 -28.73
N VAL A 14 9.50 16.73 -28.26
CA VAL A 14 9.83 16.93 -26.84
C VAL A 14 8.57 17.19 -26.02
N PHE A 15 7.62 17.98 -26.54
CA PHE A 15 6.34 18.23 -25.88
C PHE A 15 5.50 16.95 -25.75
N LEU A 16 5.40 16.14 -26.80
CA LEU A 16 4.66 14.88 -26.74
C LEU A 16 5.31 13.86 -25.78
N ILE A 17 6.65 13.78 -25.77
CA ILE A 17 7.39 12.93 -24.83
C ILE A 17 7.15 13.38 -23.39
N SER A 18 7.19 14.68 -23.11
CA SER A 18 6.96 15.20 -21.75
C SER A 18 5.53 14.95 -21.27
N VAL A 19 4.51 15.16 -22.11
CA VAL A 19 3.11 14.80 -21.78
C VAL A 19 2.97 13.31 -21.51
N TYR A 20 3.58 12.46 -22.34
CA TYR A 20 3.55 11.01 -22.16
C TYR A 20 4.20 10.58 -20.83
N LEU A 21 5.35 11.16 -20.48
CA LEU A 21 6.05 10.84 -19.23
C LEU A 21 5.27 11.27 -17.99
N ILE A 22 4.61 12.43 -18.02
CA ILE A 22 3.76 12.90 -16.91
C ILE A 22 2.55 11.97 -16.72
N HIS A 23 1.89 11.57 -17.81
CA HIS A 23 0.71 10.71 -17.73
C HIS A 23 1.03 9.28 -17.27
N ASN A 24 2.23 8.78 -17.57
CA ASN A 24 2.69 7.44 -17.19
C ASN A 24 3.60 7.44 -15.97
N PHE A 25 3.60 8.52 -15.19
CA PHE A 25 4.39 8.57 -13.97
C PHE A 25 3.93 7.47 -13.00
N PRO A 26 4.86 6.69 -12.41
CA PRO A 26 4.50 5.61 -11.50
C PRO A 26 3.72 6.16 -10.31
N GLN A 27 2.61 5.49 -9.98
CA GLN A 27 1.80 5.84 -8.84
C GLN A 27 2.51 5.45 -7.55
N SER A 28 2.41 6.29 -6.51
CA SER A 28 2.91 5.97 -5.17
C SER A 28 2.32 4.64 -4.69
N ASP A 29 3.18 3.76 -4.19
CA ASP A 29 2.80 2.50 -3.59
C ASP A 29 3.23 2.42 -2.11
N ILE A 30 2.42 1.70 -1.35
CA ILE A 30 2.68 1.37 0.05
C ILE A 30 2.93 -0.12 0.11
N LYS A 31 4.16 -0.50 0.43
CA LYS A 31 4.54 -1.90 0.60
C LYS A 31 4.18 -2.35 2.00
N ILE A 32 3.41 -3.42 2.12
CA ILE A 32 3.11 -4.05 3.40
C ILE A 32 3.84 -5.38 3.48
N THR A 33 4.53 -5.61 4.58
CA THR A 33 5.09 -6.90 4.96
C THR A 33 4.47 -7.36 6.27
N ILE A 34 3.88 -8.55 6.26
CA ILE A 34 3.33 -9.20 7.46
C ILE A 34 4.24 -10.38 7.79
N ASN A 35 4.88 -10.31 8.95
CA ASN A 35 5.79 -11.30 9.48
C ASN A 35 5.10 -12.11 10.56
N ASN A 36 4.79 -13.37 10.25
CA ASN A 36 4.26 -14.32 11.21
C ASN A 36 5.42 -15.07 11.87
N ILE A 37 5.84 -14.65 13.06
CA ILE A 37 6.90 -15.34 13.79
C ILE A 37 6.37 -16.49 14.66
N THR A 38 5.05 -16.70 14.66
CA THR A 38 4.39 -17.71 15.48
C THR A 38 4.48 -19.11 14.87
N SER A 39 4.18 -20.13 15.67
CA SER A 39 4.07 -21.54 15.23
C SER A 39 2.65 -21.92 14.79
N LYS A 40 1.89 -20.95 14.27
CA LYS A 40 0.52 -21.16 13.79
C LYS A 40 0.34 -20.40 12.48
N GLN A 41 -0.40 -20.98 11.54
CA GLN A 41 -0.81 -20.27 10.33
C GLN A 41 -1.83 -19.17 10.66
N ILE A 42 -1.70 -18.01 10.01
CA ILE A 42 -2.65 -16.90 10.11
C ILE A 42 -3.53 -16.89 8.87
N ASN A 43 -4.84 -16.78 9.07
CA ASN A 43 -5.85 -16.81 8.00
C ASN A 43 -6.80 -15.63 8.12
N GLY A 44 -7.48 -15.30 7.01
CA GLY A 44 -8.66 -14.43 7.03
C GLY A 44 -8.39 -12.95 7.29
N LEU A 45 -7.12 -12.51 7.24
CA LEU A 45 -6.79 -11.09 7.35
C LEU A 45 -7.32 -10.32 6.12
N LYS A 46 -7.84 -9.11 6.37
CA LYS A 46 -8.29 -8.18 5.33
C LYS A 46 -7.78 -6.77 5.62
N ILE A 47 -7.40 -6.04 4.59
CA ILE A 47 -7.10 -4.61 4.69
C ILE A 47 -8.34 -3.83 4.25
N LYS A 48 -8.74 -2.85 5.06
CA LYS A 48 -9.84 -1.92 4.80
C LYS A 48 -9.32 -0.49 4.78
N SER A 49 -9.72 0.26 3.76
CA SER A 49 -9.44 1.69 3.60
C SER A 49 -10.33 2.27 2.49
N ASN A 50 -10.72 3.55 2.62
CA ASN A 50 -11.35 4.30 1.54
C ASN A 50 -10.41 4.56 0.34
N ALA A 51 -9.10 4.30 0.50
CA ALA A 51 -8.15 4.33 -0.60
C ALA A 51 -8.36 3.23 -1.64
N PHE A 52 -9.08 2.16 -1.32
CA PHE A 52 -9.29 1.02 -2.21
C PHE A 52 -10.78 0.86 -2.55
N ASN A 53 -11.07 0.40 -3.78
CA ASN A 53 -12.46 0.19 -4.21
C ASN A 53 -13.15 -0.95 -3.45
N ASN A 54 -12.37 -1.90 -2.92
CA ASN A 54 -12.86 -3.05 -2.18
C ASN A 54 -11.86 -3.42 -1.07
N ASP A 55 -12.34 -4.15 -0.06
CA ASP A 55 -11.48 -4.80 0.93
C ASP A 55 -10.46 -5.72 0.26
N ILE A 56 -9.21 -5.61 0.70
CA ILE A 56 -8.10 -6.38 0.17
C ILE A 56 -7.91 -7.63 1.04
N LYS A 57 -8.18 -8.81 0.47
CA LYS A 57 -7.94 -10.08 1.16
C LYS A 57 -6.45 -10.41 1.15
N ILE A 58 -5.90 -10.70 2.32
CA ILE A 58 -4.53 -11.18 2.48
C ILE A 58 -4.55 -12.71 2.39
N LYS A 59 -3.59 -13.29 1.67
CA LYS A 59 -3.44 -14.75 1.59
C LYS A 59 -3.07 -15.33 2.96
N ASN A 60 -3.37 -16.60 3.18
CA ASN A 60 -2.94 -17.30 4.38
C ASN A 60 -1.41 -17.21 4.53
N ILE A 61 -0.96 -16.91 5.74
CA ILE A 61 0.45 -16.75 6.07
C ILE A 61 0.85 -17.94 6.91
N ALA A 62 1.69 -18.82 6.36
CA ALA A 62 2.19 -20.00 7.06
C ALA A 62 2.92 -19.60 8.36
N GLU A 63 3.06 -20.54 9.29
CA GLU A 63 3.90 -20.33 10.46
C GLU A 63 5.33 -19.95 10.07
N ARG A 64 5.98 -19.13 10.90
CA ARG A 64 7.38 -18.68 10.70
C ARG A 64 7.66 -18.13 9.30
N SER A 65 6.68 -17.47 8.67
CA SER A 65 6.78 -17.00 7.29
C SER A 65 6.37 -15.53 7.14
N LYS A 66 6.72 -14.95 5.99
CA LYS A 66 6.39 -13.57 5.64
C LYS A 66 5.49 -13.52 4.42
N TYR A 67 4.58 -12.56 4.41
CA TYR A 67 3.78 -12.19 3.24
C TYR A 67 4.02 -10.72 2.92
N THR A 68 4.29 -10.42 1.65
CA THR A 68 4.54 -9.06 1.19
C THR A 68 3.64 -8.73 0.02
N MET A 69 3.11 -7.52 0.00
CA MET A 69 2.35 -7.00 -1.13
C MET A 69 2.51 -5.49 -1.27
N ASN A 70 2.33 -4.97 -2.48
CA ASN A 70 2.26 -3.54 -2.72
C ASN A 70 0.79 -3.13 -2.83
N LEU A 71 0.44 -2.05 -2.14
CA LEU A 71 -0.87 -1.42 -2.17
C LEU A 71 -0.77 -0.13 -2.97
N ILE A 72 -1.63 0.00 -3.96
CA ILE A 72 -1.72 1.20 -4.79
C ILE A 72 -3.07 1.84 -4.49
N PRO A 73 -3.11 3.00 -3.81
CA PRO A 73 -4.34 3.76 -3.60
C PRO A 73 -5.06 4.05 -4.92
N SER A 74 -6.37 4.28 -4.89
CA SER A 74 -7.12 4.76 -6.05
C SER A 74 -6.66 6.16 -6.45
N LYS A 75 -6.66 6.48 -7.75
CA LYS A 75 -6.37 7.85 -8.24
C LYS A 75 -7.36 8.90 -7.71
N LYS A 76 -8.53 8.48 -7.24
CA LYS A 76 -9.59 9.34 -6.65
C LYS A 76 -9.50 9.47 -5.14
N PHE A 77 -8.57 8.75 -4.51
CA PHE A 77 -8.32 8.89 -3.07
C PHE A 77 -7.63 10.23 -2.82
N ASP A 78 -7.97 10.89 -1.71
CA ASP A 78 -7.27 12.09 -1.26
C ASP A 78 -6.58 11.81 0.08
N GLU A 79 -7.36 11.52 1.13
CA GLU A 79 -6.86 11.19 2.46
C GLU A 79 -7.72 10.15 3.19
N GLY A 80 -7.13 9.48 4.19
CA GLY A 80 -7.84 8.50 5.01
C GLY A 80 -6.94 7.71 5.94
N ASN A 81 -7.45 6.57 6.41
CA ASN A 81 -6.71 5.64 7.27
C ASN A 81 -6.67 4.24 6.64
N MET A 82 -5.78 3.39 7.16
CA MET A 82 -5.63 2.02 6.70
C MET A 82 -5.62 1.08 7.91
N THR A 83 -6.48 0.08 7.86
CA THR A 83 -6.68 -0.86 8.96
C THR A 83 -6.66 -2.30 8.48
N MET A 84 -6.16 -3.21 9.31
CA MET A 84 -6.22 -4.64 9.12
C MET A 84 -7.26 -5.25 10.05
N HIS A 85 -8.11 -6.09 9.50
CA HIS A 85 -9.25 -6.73 10.16
C HIS A 85 -9.12 -8.25 10.12
N TYR A 86 -9.57 -8.90 11.19
CA TYR A 86 -9.68 -10.35 11.28
C TYR A 86 -10.76 -10.75 12.29
N PHE A 87 -11.16 -12.02 12.28
CA PHE A 87 -12.09 -12.57 13.27
C PHE A 87 -11.35 -13.54 14.19
N ASP A 88 -11.62 -13.45 15.49
CA ASP A 88 -11.17 -14.46 16.45
C ASP A 88 -12.00 -15.75 16.35
N LYS A 89 -11.66 -16.76 17.16
CA LYS A 89 -12.39 -18.05 17.16
C LYS A 89 -13.83 -17.95 17.65
N ASN A 90 -14.18 -16.87 18.36
CA ASN A 90 -15.53 -16.62 18.85
C ASN A 90 -16.36 -15.81 17.84
N GLY A 91 -15.77 -15.42 16.70
CA GLY A 91 -16.43 -14.63 15.68
C GLY A 91 -16.46 -13.12 15.96
N ASN A 92 -15.66 -12.62 16.92
CA ASN A 92 -15.53 -11.18 17.13
C ASN A 92 -14.55 -10.58 16.13
N GLU A 93 -14.91 -9.44 15.53
CA GLU A 93 -14.02 -8.70 14.64
C GLU A 93 -12.99 -7.91 15.46
N HIS A 94 -11.72 -8.06 15.10
CA HIS A 94 -10.59 -7.31 15.65
C HIS A 94 -10.03 -6.38 14.59
N LYS A 95 -9.58 -5.20 15.01
CA LYS A 95 -9.04 -4.14 14.15
C LYS A 95 -7.66 -3.71 14.61
N ILE A 96 -6.71 -3.67 13.68
CA ILE A 96 -5.34 -3.19 13.87
C ILE A 96 -5.13 -2.00 12.95
N TYR A 97 -4.66 -0.88 13.49
CA TYR A 97 -4.31 0.30 12.68
C TYR A 97 -2.94 0.08 12.02
N LEU A 98 -2.91 0.16 10.69
CA LEU A 98 -1.68 0.12 9.91
C LEU A 98 -1.14 1.53 9.68
N LEU A 99 -2.03 2.46 9.33
CA LEU A 99 -1.79 3.90 9.25
C LEU A 99 -3.00 4.63 9.82
N GLY A 100 -2.76 5.53 10.78
CA GLY A 100 -3.81 6.39 11.33
C GLY A 100 -4.27 7.48 10.35
N TYR A 101 -3.36 7.94 9.49
CA TYR A 101 -3.59 8.95 8.46
C TYR A 101 -2.60 8.77 7.31
N PHE A 102 -3.05 8.90 6.07
CA PHE A 102 -2.20 9.03 4.89
C PHE A 102 -2.94 9.69 3.73
N GLU A 103 -2.19 10.27 2.80
CA GLU A 103 -2.70 10.90 1.58
C GLU A 103 -2.32 10.11 0.33
N LYS A 104 -2.94 10.43 -0.81
CA LYS A 104 -2.75 9.73 -2.10
C LYS A 104 -1.33 9.61 -2.61
N SER A 105 -0.46 10.53 -2.23
CA SER A 105 0.94 10.57 -2.65
C SER A 105 1.89 9.92 -1.65
N TYR A 106 1.37 9.38 -0.55
CA TYR A 106 2.18 8.69 0.44
C TYR A 106 2.71 7.39 -0.13
N SER A 107 3.98 7.11 0.19
CA SER A 107 4.69 5.91 -0.20
C SER A 107 5.61 5.46 0.92
N GLY A 108 5.96 4.19 0.96
CA GLY A 108 6.87 3.65 1.96
C GLY A 108 6.51 2.23 2.37
N ASN A 109 6.99 1.80 3.52
CA ASN A 109 6.74 0.46 4.03
C ASN A 109 5.92 0.48 5.32
N ILE A 110 5.13 -0.57 5.50
CA ILE A 110 4.49 -0.93 6.76
C ILE A 110 4.93 -2.36 7.07
N ASP A 111 5.62 -2.52 8.19
CA ASP A 111 6.06 -3.80 8.71
C ASP A 111 5.19 -4.20 9.89
N VAL A 112 4.46 -5.30 9.73
CA VAL A 112 3.55 -5.86 10.73
C VAL A 112 4.17 -7.13 11.26
N THR A 113 4.50 -7.19 12.55
CA THR A 113 5.00 -8.41 13.18
C THR A 113 3.94 -8.99 14.11
N VAL A 114 3.51 -10.22 13.82
CA VAL A 114 2.59 -10.97 14.68
C VAL A 114 3.41 -11.81 15.64
N ASN A 115 3.49 -11.35 16.89
CA ASN A 115 4.36 -11.91 17.92
C ASN A 115 3.78 -13.18 18.56
N SER A 116 2.47 -13.22 18.76
CA SER A 116 1.78 -14.37 19.34
C SER A 116 0.33 -14.44 18.89
N ILE A 117 -0.26 -15.63 19.01
CA ILE A 117 -1.68 -15.91 18.82
C ILE A 117 -2.15 -16.68 20.04
N ASP A 118 -3.05 -16.08 20.82
CA ASP A 118 -3.56 -16.71 22.03
C ASP A 118 -4.47 -17.91 21.73
N THR A 119 -5.07 -18.48 22.77
CA THR A 119 -5.98 -19.62 22.64
C THR A 119 -7.28 -19.27 21.94
N ASN A 120 -7.73 -18.02 22.02
CA ASN A 120 -8.94 -17.48 21.40
C ASN A 120 -8.71 -17.01 19.96
N GLY A 121 -7.47 -16.95 19.49
CA GLY A 121 -7.12 -16.47 18.15
C GLY A 121 -6.85 -14.96 18.09
N ILE A 122 -6.70 -14.29 19.23
CA ILE A 122 -6.33 -12.87 19.30
C ILE A 122 -4.83 -12.74 19.03
N LEU A 123 -4.51 -11.84 18.11
CA LEU A 123 -3.14 -11.56 17.66
C LEU A 123 -2.50 -10.48 18.53
N SER A 124 -1.30 -10.73 19.03
CA SER A 124 -0.42 -9.68 19.55
C SER A 124 0.44 -9.17 18.41
N VAL A 125 0.30 -7.89 18.06
CA VAL A 125 0.86 -7.32 16.83
C VAL A 125 1.63 -6.05 17.13
N ASN A 126 2.83 -5.94 16.57
CA ASN A 126 3.56 -4.68 16.47
C ASN A 126 3.47 -4.16 15.03
N VAL A 127 3.26 -2.85 14.87
CA VAL A 127 3.17 -2.18 13.58
C VAL A 127 4.19 -1.06 13.55
N GLU A 128 5.14 -1.17 12.63
CA GLU A 128 6.12 -0.14 12.33
C GLU A 128 5.85 0.38 10.92
N ASN A 129 5.89 1.69 10.73
CA ASN A 129 5.69 2.27 9.42
C ASN A 129 6.68 3.41 9.19
N ASN A 130 7.18 3.50 7.96
CA ASN A 130 8.00 4.59 7.46
C ASN A 130 7.36 5.20 6.21
N VAL A 131 6.03 5.33 6.26
CA VAL A 131 5.24 5.88 5.16
C VAL A 131 5.23 7.40 5.27
N SER A 132 5.54 8.07 4.17
CA SER A 132 5.55 9.53 4.10
C SER A 132 5.16 10.00 2.71
N MET A 133 4.78 11.27 2.61
CA MET A 133 4.47 11.92 1.35
C MET A 133 5.70 11.88 0.44
N SER A 134 5.54 11.35 -0.78
CA SER A 134 6.63 11.31 -1.76
C SER A 134 7.14 12.73 -2.03
N PRO A 135 8.46 13.00 -1.98
CA PRO A 135 9.01 14.33 -2.26
C PRO A 135 8.63 14.86 -3.65
N LEU A 136 8.38 13.95 -4.59
CA LEU A 136 8.02 14.26 -5.97
C LEU A 136 6.56 14.71 -6.14
N SER A 137 5.73 14.54 -5.10
CA SER A 137 4.31 14.96 -5.13
C SER A 137 4.07 16.40 -4.69
N ARG A 138 5.13 17.15 -4.36
CA ARG A 138 5.07 18.55 -3.94
C ARG A 138 5.12 19.57 -5.10
N PHE A 139 5.16 19.10 -6.35
CA PHE A 139 5.35 19.92 -7.54
C PHE A 139 4.23 19.69 -8.56
#